data_AF-A0A383DT55-F1
#
_entry.id   AF-A0A383DT55-F1
#
_cell.length_a   1.000
_cell.length_b   1.000
_cell.length_c   1.000
_cell.angle_alpha   90.00
_cell.angle_beta   90.00
_cell.angle_gamma   90.00
#
_symmetry.space_group_name_H-M   'P 1'
#
loop_
_entity.id
_entity.type
_entity.pdbx_description
1 polymer ?
#
loop_
_entity_poly.entity_id
_entity_poly.type
_entity_poly.pdbx_seq_one_letter_code
_entity_poly.pdbx_strand_id
1 'polypeptide(L)'
;YVQAAIDKGLKVDVFGKQFSFFFNSHNDFLTEIAKFRAARRVWAKIMKERFEAKDEKAMRCRFHTQTGGSTLTAQQVDNNIVRTTIQALSAVLGGTQSLHTNAFDEALALPTNHSARLALRTQQIIAYETGISNFVDPLGGSEVIEKLTSELEEEVESIIEKLDGMGGAIQAIEAGWVQNEIAKSAHEYQNSIENKARKIIGVNSFKDDKDSDVDLQKINQSSVQKQIEGIKLI
;
A
#
# COMPACT_ATOMS: atom_id res chain seq x y z
N TYR A 1 2.64 12.00 15.28
CA TYR A 1 2.65 10.99 16.37
C TYR A 1 3.92 11.01 17.20
N VAL A 2 5.13 10.93 16.61
CA VAL A 2 6.40 10.94 17.39
C VAL A 2 6.50 12.16 18.30
N GLN A 3 6.30 13.37 17.77
CA GLN A 3 6.30 14.60 18.57
C GLN A 3 5.29 14.53 19.73
N ALA A 4 4.04 14.15 19.46
CA ALA A 4 3.01 14.04 20.49
C ALA A 4 3.36 13.06 21.62
N ALA A 5 4.08 11.96 21.32
CA ALA A 5 4.56 11.03 22.33
C ALA A 5 5.69 11.64 23.18
N ILE A 6 6.60 12.39 22.57
CA ILE A 6 7.68 13.13 23.26
C ILE A 6 7.08 14.21 24.16
N ASP A 7 6.07 14.95 23.68
CA ASP A 7 5.36 15.98 24.46
C ASP A 7 4.66 15.39 25.70
N LYS A 8 4.36 14.09 25.68
CA LYS A 8 3.84 13.32 26.83
C LYS A 8 4.93 12.69 27.70
N GLY A 9 6.20 13.01 27.45
CA GLY A 9 7.36 12.56 28.23
C GLY A 9 7.89 11.17 27.86
N LEU A 10 7.44 10.58 26.74
CA LEU A 10 7.95 9.28 26.30
C LEU A 10 9.30 9.43 25.60
N LYS A 11 10.23 8.52 25.89
CA LYS A 11 11.56 8.50 25.26
C LYS A 11 11.50 7.89 23.86
N VAL A 12 12.00 8.61 22.85
CA VAL A 12 11.96 8.19 21.43
C VAL A 12 12.51 6.78 21.20
N ASP A 13 13.63 6.42 21.84
CA ASP A 13 14.26 5.10 21.68
C ASP A 13 13.49 3.96 22.37
N VAL A 14 12.48 4.27 23.18
CA VAL A 14 11.62 3.28 23.82
C VAL A 14 10.43 2.98 22.92
N PHE A 15 9.65 3.99 22.54
CA PHE A 15 8.44 3.78 21.74
C PHE A 15 8.71 3.72 20.24
N GLY A 16 9.79 4.32 19.75
CA GLY A 16 10.17 4.34 18.33
C GLY A 16 10.28 2.94 17.72
N LYS A 17 10.76 1.99 18.52
CA LYS A 17 10.89 0.56 18.19
C LYS A 17 9.56 -0.16 17.97
N GLN A 18 8.44 0.47 18.31
CA GLN A 18 7.10 -0.10 18.22
C GLN A 18 6.33 0.42 17.01
N PHE A 19 6.84 1.44 16.29
CA PHE A 19 6.19 1.86 15.05
C PHE A 19 6.24 0.77 13.99
N SER A 20 5.12 0.66 13.29
CA SER A 20 5.00 0.00 12.01
C SER A 20 4.20 0.90 11.07
N PHE A 21 4.39 0.68 9.78
CA PHE A 21 3.72 1.42 8.72
C PHE A 21 2.86 0.47 7.88
N PHE A 22 1.95 1.06 7.11
CA PHE A 22 1.13 0.31 6.19
C PHE A 22 1.04 1.06 4.87
N PHE A 23 1.44 0.40 3.79
CA PHE A 23 1.45 0.98 2.45
C PHE A 23 0.67 0.14 1.44
N ASN A 24 0.14 0.82 0.43
CA ASN A 24 -0.36 0.19 -0.80
C ASN A 24 0.82 -0.22 -1.71
N SER A 25 0.69 -1.32 -2.46
CA SER A 25 1.48 -1.63 -3.66
C SER A 25 0.63 -1.45 -4.93
N HIS A 26 0.82 -0.34 -5.64
CA HIS A 26 0.07 0.05 -6.83
C HIS A 26 0.67 -0.55 -8.13
N ASN A 27 0.05 -0.26 -9.28
CA ASN A 27 0.45 -0.80 -10.61
C ASN A 27 1.82 -0.36 -11.14
N ASP A 28 2.38 0.76 -10.67
CA ASP A 28 3.66 1.25 -11.19
C ASP A 28 4.81 0.51 -10.50
N PHE A 29 5.23 -0.60 -11.11
CA PHE A 29 6.13 -1.57 -10.49
C PHE A 29 7.44 -0.98 -9.97
N LEU A 30 8.14 -0.17 -10.78
CA LEU A 30 9.43 0.40 -10.40
C LEU A 30 9.27 1.53 -9.39
N THR A 31 8.25 2.38 -9.57
CA THR A 31 7.96 3.49 -8.66
C THR A 31 7.59 2.97 -7.27
N GLU A 32 6.83 1.87 -7.18
CA GLU A 32 6.45 1.29 -5.89
C GLU A 32 7.66 0.70 -5.15
N ILE A 33 8.58 0.04 -5.85
CA ILE A 33 9.85 -0.43 -5.28
C ILE A 33 10.65 0.76 -4.74
N ALA A 34 10.82 1.81 -5.55
CA ALA A 34 11.53 3.02 -5.16
C ALA A 34 10.87 3.72 -3.97
N LYS A 35 9.54 3.80 -3.94
CA LYS A 35 8.75 4.35 -2.82
C LYS A 35 9.04 3.64 -1.51
N PHE A 36 9.07 2.31 -1.50
CA PHE A 36 9.36 1.55 -0.28
C PHE A 36 10.79 1.79 0.23
N ARG A 37 11.76 1.95 -0.68
CA ARG A 37 13.15 2.31 -0.34
C ARG A 37 13.23 3.73 0.22
N ALA A 38 12.60 4.69 -0.45
CA ALA A 38 12.55 6.10 -0.04
C ALA A 38 11.91 6.24 1.34
N ALA A 39 10.78 5.55 1.59
CA ALA A 39 10.10 5.56 2.88
C ALA A 39 11.00 5.13 4.05
N ARG A 40 11.90 4.15 3.84
CA ARG A 40 12.88 3.76 4.86
C ARG A 40 13.92 4.84 5.10
N ARG A 41 14.43 5.47 4.04
CA ARG A 41 15.47 6.51 4.11
C ARG A 41 14.93 7.77 4.79
N VAL A 42 13.78 8.26 4.34
CA VAL A 42 13.05 9.38 4.93
C VAL A 42 12.77 9.14 6.42
N TRP A 43 12.21 7.98 6.79
CA TRP A 43 11.91 7.69 8.18
C TRP A 43 13.17 7.67 9.06
N ALA A 44 14.24 7.01 8.59
CA ALA A 44 15.50 6.95 9.32
C ALA A 44 16.10 8.35 9.52
N LYS A 45 16.08 9.19 8.47
CA LYS A 45 16.55 10.58 8.51
C LYS A 45 15.76 11.40 9.52
N ILE A 46 14.42 11.37 9.45
CA ILE A 46 13.54 12.09 10.38
C ILE A 46 13.78 11.66 11.83
N MET A 47 13.81 10.35 12.11
CA MET A 47 14.02 9.84 13.47
C MET A 47 15.39 10.24 14.03
N LYS A 48 16.42 10.24 13.19
CA LYS A 48 17.79 10.58 13.59
C LYS A 48 18.00 12.09 13.75
N GLU A 49 17.55 12.89 12.79
CA GLU A 49 17.87 14.31 12.70
C GLU A 49 16.88 15.17 13.48
N ARG A 50 15.57 14.95 13.31
CA ARG A 50 14.51 15.74 13.96
C ARG A 50 14.23 15.29 15.39
N PHE A 51 14.29 13.99 15.65
CA PHE A 51 13.94 13.42 16.96
C PHE A 51 15.14 12.86 17.73
N GLU A 52 16.36 13.03 17.20
CA GLU A 52 17.62 12.66 17.83
C GLU A 52 17.70 11.22 18.36
N ALA A 53 16.94 10.29 17.75
CA ALA A 53 16.96 8.88 18.13
C ALA A 53 18.40 8.34 18.09
N LYS A 54 18.78 7.54 19.07
CA LYS A 54 20.12 6.93 19.15
C LYS A 54 20.09 5.44 18.85
N ASP A 55 18.95 4.78 19.06
CA ASP A 55 18.79 3.36 18.78
C ASP A 55 18.39 3.14 17.31
N GLU A 56 19.21 2.41 16.57
CA GLU A 56 18.94 2.07 15.17
C GLU A 56 17.58 1.39 14.97
N LYS A 57 17.08 0.64 15.95
CA LYS A 57 15.77 -0.02 15.86
C LYS A 57 14.62 0.99 15.82
N ALA A 58 14.78 2.17 16.41
CA ALA A 58 13.79 3.25 16.31
C ALA A 58 13.79 3.91 14.91
N MET A 59 14.90 3.81 14.18
CA MET A 59 15.06 4.33 12.81
C MET A 59 14.58 3.34 11.73
N ARG A 60 14.22 2.10 12.10
CA ARG A 60 13.73 1.10 11.13
C ARG A 60 12.27 1.35 10.77
N CYS A 61 12.01 1.66 9.51
CA CYS A 61 10.65 1.66 8.96
C CYS A 61 10.25 0.22 8.62
N ARG A 62 9.56 -0.43 9.56
CA ARG A 62 8.95 -1.76 9.34
C ARG A 62 7.54 -1.56 8.82
N PHE A 63 7.16 -2.23 7.74
CA PHE A 63 5.88 -2.00 7.11
C PHE A 63 5.17 -3.27 6.66
N HIS A 64 3.84 -3.20 6.75
CA HIS A 64 2.92 -4.05 6.03
C HIS A 64 2.67 -3.45 4.64
N THR A 65 2.44 -4.31 3.65
CA THR A 65 1.99 -3.90 2.32
C THR A 65 0.72 -4.65 1.94
N GLN A 66 -0.22 -3.95 1.33
CA GLN A 66 -1.37 -4.56 0.66
C GLN A 66 -1.36 -4.15 -0.81
N THR A 67 -1.64 -5.10 -1.70
CA THR A 67 -1.80 -4.83 -3.13
C THR A 67 -2.99 -3.87 -3.39
N GLY A 68 -2.98 -3.12 -4.50
CA GLY A 68 -3.93 -2.04 -4.72
C GLY A 68 -5.34 -2.51 -5.07
N GLY A 69 -6.27 -2.51 -4.10
CA GLY A 69 -7.66 -2.89 -4.34
C GLY A 69 -8.36 -2.01 -5.39
N SER A 70 -8.07 -0.70 -5.37
CA SER A 70 -8.56 0.29 -6.35
C SER A 70 -8.08 0.04 -7.79
N THR A 71 -7.12 -0.85 -8.00
CA THR A 71 -6.60 -1.19 -9.33
C THR A 71 -7.29 -2.40 -9.96
N LEU A 72 -8.07 -3.14 -9.17
CA LEU A 72 -8.73 -4.36 -9.58
C LEU A 72 -10.09 -4.05 -10.20
N THR A 73 -10.46 -4.83 -11.22
CA THR A 73 -11.61 -4.53 -12.08
C THR A 73 -12.71 -5.57 -11.92
N ALA A 74 -13.97 -5.13 -12.00
CA ALA A 74 -15.12 -6.02 -12.02
C ALA A 74 -15.23 -6.80 -13.34
N GLN A 75 -14.77 -6.19 -14.45
CA GLN A 75 -14.67 -6.79 -15.77
C GLN A 75 -13.40 -7.64 -15.86
N GLN A 76 -13.48 -8.76 -16.58
CA GLN A 76 -12.35 -9.67 -16.82
C GLN A 76 -11.51 -9.92 -15.54
N VAL A 77 -12.17 -10.41 -14.48
CA VAL A 77 -11.57 -10.50 -13.14
C VAL A 77 -10.28 -11.31 -13.08
N ASP A 78 -10.05 -12.24 -14.01
CA ASP A 78 -8.80 -13.03 -14.08
C ASP A 78 -7.57 -12.14 -14.29
N ASN A 79 -7.72 -10.98 -14.93
CA ASN A 79 -6.64 -9.98 -15.05
C ASN A 79 -6.15 -9.50 -13.67
N ASN A 80 -7.00 -9.54 -12.65
CA ASN A 80 -6.64 -9.14 -11.28
C ASN A 80 -5.62 -10.09 -10.66
N ILE A 81 -5.54 -11.35 -11.09
CA ILE A 81 -4.50 -12.30 -10.67
C ILE A 81 -3.12 -11.79 -11.12
N VAL A 82 -3.02 -11.34 -12.38
CA VAL A 82 -1.78 -10.82 -12.95
C VAL A 82 -1.40 -9.49 -12.28
N ARG A 83 -2.36 -8.57 -12.13
CA ARG A 83 -2.13 -7.27 -11.45
C ARG A 83 -1.60 -7.48 -10.03
N THR A 84 -2.28 -8.31 -9.25
CA THR A 84 -1.90 -8.63 -7.87
C THR A 84 -0.53 -9.31 -7.81
N THR A 85 -0.20 -10.17 -8.78
CA THR A 85 1.13 -10.82 -8.84
C THR A 85 2.26 -9.81 -9.02
N ILE A 86 2.10 -8.85 -9.94
CA ILE A 86 3.10 -7.80 -10.17
C ILE A 86 3.23 -6.89 -8.95
N GLN A 87 2.10 -6.50 -8.34
CA GLN A 87 2.07 -5.68 -7.13
C GLN A 87 2.69 -6.40 -5.92
N ALA A 88 2.43 -7.69 -5.76
CA ALA A 88 3.06 -8.51 -4.74
C ALA A 88 4.58 -8.58 -4.94
N LEU A 89 5.02 -8.73 -6.18
CA LEU A 89 6.43 -8.75 -6.52
C LEU A 89 7.13 -7.42 -6.22
N SER A 90 6.50 -6.27 -6.52
CA SER A 90 7.05 -4.96 -6.12
C SER A 90 7.14 -4.79 -4.61
N ALA A 91 6.16 -5.30 -3.85
CA ALA A 91 6.20 -5.27 -2.39
C ALA A 91 7.35 -6.11 -1.81
N VAL A 92 7.58 -7.31 -2.37
CA VAL A 92 8.68 -8.20 -1.99
C VAL A 92 10.03 -7.57 -2.31
N LEU A 93 10.22 -7.09 -3.54
CA LEU A 93 11.43 -6.38 -3.96
C LEU A 93 11.66 -5.08 -3.19
N GLY A 94 10.58 -4.42 -2.80
CA GLY A 94 10.59 -3.26 -1.93
C GLY A 94 11.00 -3.55 -0.50
N GLY A 95 11.07 -4.82 -0.08
CA GLY A 95 11.51 -5.22 1.26
C GLY A 95 10.43 -5.12 2.34
N THR A 96 9.17 -5.47 2.02
CA THR A 96 8.06 -5.51 2.99
C THR A 96 8.26 -6.57 4.08
N GLN A 97 7.71 -6.35 5.28
CA GLN A 97 7.78 -7.33 6.39
C GLN A 97 6.55 -8.24 6.43
N SER A 98 5.43 -7.82 5.87
CA SER A 98 4.22 -8.63 5.76
C SER A 98 3.41 -8.16 4.56
N LEU A 99 2.76 -9.09 3.87
CA LEU A 99 2.08 -8.81 2.60
C LEU A 99 0.66 -9.36 2.60
N HIS A 100 -0.29 -8.52 2.22
CA HIS A 100 -1.64 -8.92 1.84
C HIS A 100 -1.76 -8.84 0.32
N THR A 101 -2.11 -9.97 -0.30
CA THR A 101 -2.47 -10.05 -1.72
C THR A 101 -3.98 -10.10 -1.82
N ASN A 102 -4.56 -9.18 -2.58
CA ASN A 102 -6.00 -9.15 -2.79
C ASN A 102 -6.43 -10.34 -3.63
N ALA A 103 -7.69 -10.73 -3.47
CA ALA A 103 -8.28 -11.75 -4.28
C ALA A 103 -8.73 -11.19 -5.65
N PHE A 104 -8.88 -12.05 -6.65
CA PHE A 104 -9.23 -11.60 -8.00
C PHE A 104 -10.66 -11.03 -8.09
N ASP A 105 -11.52 -11.37 -7.13
CA ASP A 105 -12.92 -10.95 -6.98
C ASP A 105 -13.10 -9.67 -6.13
N GLU A 106 -12.02 -8.98 -5.77
CA GLU A 106 -11.99 -7.78 -4.90
C GLU A 106 -13.00 -6.69 -5.29
N ALA A 107 -13.19 -6.47 -6.60
CA ALA A 107 -14.08 -5.42 -7.10
C ALA A 107 -15.58 -5.79 -7.00
N LEU A 108 -15.90 -7.04 -6.64
CA LEU A 108 -17.25 -7.60 -6.66
C LEU A 108 -17.77 -7.96 -5.26
N ALA A 109 -16.96 -8.68 -4.46
CA ALA A 109 -17.37 -9.17 -3.15
C ALA A 109 -16.16 -9.44 -2.25
N LEU A 110 -16.43 -9.85 -1.00
CA LEU A 110 -15.39 -10.42 -0.15
C LEU A 110 -14.84 -11.73 -0.75
N PRO A 111 -13.57 -12.08 -0.48
CA PRO A 111 -12.96 -13.28 -1.03
C PRO A 111 -13.72 -14.55 -0.66
N THR A 112 -13.89 -15.45 -1.64
CA THR A 112 -14.24 -16.84 -1.40
C THR A 112 -13.03 -17.64 -0.88
N ASN A 113 -13.26 -18.86 -0.39
CA ASN A 113 -12.16 -19.77 -0.04
C ASN A 113 -11.24 -20.07 -1.23
N HIS A 114 -11.78 -20.08 -2.44
CA HIS A 114 -11.01 -20.31 -3.66
C HIS A 114 -10.14 -19.09 -3.98
N SER A 115 -10.73 -17.90 -4.04
CA SER A 115 -10.02 -16.68 -4.40
C SER A 115 -8.99 -16.26 -3.35
N ALA A 116 -9.30 -16.42 -2.05
CA ALA A 116 -8.34 -16.23 -0.96
C ALA A 116 -7.17 -17.22 -1.02
N ARG A 117 -7.43 -18.49 -1.36
CA ARG A 117 -6.36 -19.49 -1.55
C ARG A 117 -5.47 -19.12 -2.73
N LEU A 118 -6.04 -18.64 -3.82
CA LEU A 118 -5.27 -18.20 -4.98
C LEU A 118 -4.38 -17.01 -4.65
N ALA A 119 -4.90 -16.01 -3.94
CA ALA A 119 -4.11 -14.88 -3.45
C ALA A 119 -2.93 -15.34 -2.55
N LEU A 120 -3.14 -16.33 -1.68
CA LEU A 120 -2.06 -16.94 -0.90
C LEU A 120 -1.04 -17.66 -1.79
N ARG A 121 -1.48 -18.39 -2.82
CA ARG A 121 -0.58 -19.08 -3.76
C ARG A 121 0.30 -18.10 -4.53
N THR A 122 -0.19 -16.90 -4.86
CA THR A 122 0.65 -15.84 -5.44
C THR A 122 1.86 -15.53 -4.56
N GLN A 123 1.67 -15.36 -3.25
CA GLN A 123 2.80 -15.11 -2.33
C GLN A 123 3.74 -16.31 -2.24
N GLN A 124 3.19 -17.53 -2.19
CA GLN A 124 3.99 -18.75 -2.08
C GLN A 124 4.83 -19.01 -3.33
N ILE A 125 4.28 -18.79 -4.53
CA ILE A 125 5.03 -18.90 -5.78
C ILE A 125 6.18 -17.88 -5.79
N ILE A 126 5.90 -16.61 -5.43
CA ILE A 126 6.96 -15.60 -5.32
C ILE A 126 8.05 -16.04 -4.33
N ALA A 127 7.66 -16.49 -3.14
CA ALA A 127 8.60 -16.85 -2.08
C ALA A 127 9.43 -18.12 -2.38
N TYR A 128 8.83 -19.14 -3.00
CA TYR A 128 9.45 -20.47 -3.09
C TYR A 128 9.91 -20.86 -4.50
N GLU A 129 9.40 -20.22 -5.56
CA GLU A 129 9.71 -20.64 -6.94
C GLU A 129 10.55 -19.63 -7.71
N THR A 130 10.53 -18.34 -7.35
CA THR A 130 11.22 -17.29 -8.12
C THR A 130 12.71 -17.14 -7.78
N GLY A 131 13.14 -17.66 -6.63
CA GLY A 131 14.51 -17.48 -6.11
C GLY A 131 14.83 -16.06 -5.61
N ILE A 132 13.87 -15.12 -5.65
CA ILE A 132 14.08 -13.72 -5.28
C ILE A 132 14.44 -13.53 -3.81
N SER A 133 13.93 -14.42 -2.94
CA SER A 133 14.21 -14.43 -1.50
C SER A 133 15.67 -14.74 -1.16
N ASN A 134 16.46 -15.20 -2.12
CA ASN A 134 17.87 -15.52 -1.91
C ASN A 134 18.78 -14.28 -1.90
N PHE A 135 18.26 -13.11 -2.29
CA PHE A 135 19.03 -11.89 -2.44
C PHE A 135 18.39 -10.75 -1.64
N VAL A 136 19.21 -9.97 -0.94
CA VAL A 136 18.78 -8.75 -0.24
C VAL A 136 18.89 -7.58 -1.21
N ASP A 137 17.80 -6.83 -1.39
CA ASP A 137 17.70 -5.68 -2.30
C ASP A 137 18.37 -5.92 -3.66
N PRO A 138 17.91 -6.93 -4.45
CA PRO A 138 18.59 -7.33 -5.70
C PRO A 138 18.58 -6.23 -6.78
N LEU A 139 17.83 -5.14 -6.57
CA LEU A 139 17.79 -3.98 -7.46
C LEU A 139 18.70 -2.83 -6.98
N GLY A 140 19.43 -3.01 -5.87
CA GLY A 140 20.42 -2.06 -5.40
C GLY A 140 21.50 -1.82 -6.46
N GLY A 141 21.80 -0.54 -6.70
CA GLY A 141 22.73 -0.13 -7.77
C GLY A 141 22.12 -0.04 -9.17
N SER A 142 20.84 -0.38 -9.35
CA SER A 142 20.12 -0.06 -10.59
C SER A 142 19.98 1.45 -10.72
N GLU A 143 20.58 2.06 -11.76
CA GLU A 143 20.53 3.51 -11.99
C GLU A 143 19.10 4.06 -11.96
N VAL A 144 18.15 3.33 -12.56
CA VAL A 144 16.74 3.72 -12.61
C VAL A 144 16.11 3.71 -11.21
N ILE A 145 16.28 2.64 -10.43
CA ILE A 145 15.69 2.54 -9.09
C ILE A 145 16.34 3.53 -8.13
N GLU A 146 17.67 3.71 -8.19
CA GLU A 146 18.36 4.66 -7.33
C GLU A 146 17.93 6.09 -7.62
N LYS A 147 17.81 6.46 -8.90
CA LYS A 147 17.32 7.78 -9.31
C LYS A 147 15.89 8.02 -8.81
N LEU A 148 14.96 7.09 -9.11
CA LEU A 148 13.56 7.21 -8.66
C LEU A 148 13.45 7.27 -7.14
N THR A 149 14.29 6.53 -6.41
CA THR A 149 14.29 6.54 -4.95
C THR A 149 14.69 7.91 -4.41
N SER A 150 15.68 8.56 -5.02
CA SER A 150 16.13 9.90 -4.65
C SER A 150 15.14 10.99 -5.02
N GLU A 151 14.56 10.93 -6.21
CA GLU A 151 13.50 11.87 -6.61
C GLU A 151 12.29 11.80 -5.66
N LEU A 152 11.84 10.59 -5.31
CA LEU A 152 10.75 10.41 -4.36
C LEU A 152 11.09 10.90 -2.94
N GLU A 153 12.32 10.72 -2.47
CA GLU A 153 12.74 11.26 -1.19
C GLU A 153 12.70 12.80 -1.19
N GLU A 154 13.26 13.44 -2.22
CA GLU A 154 13.27 14.90 -2.35
C GLU A 154 11.85 15.47 -2.40
N GLU A 155 10.95 14.85 -3.17
CA GLU A 155 9.54 15.24 -3.22
C GLU A 155 8.84 15.09 -1.87
N VAL A 156 9.09 13.99 -1.15
CA VAL A 156 8.53 13.76 0.18
C VAL A 156 9.05 14.79 1.18
N GLU A 157 10.34 15.12 1.15
CA GLU A 157 10.94 16.15 2.01
C GLU A 157 10.29 17.52 1.74
N SER A 158 10.10 17.89 0.48
CA SER A 158 9.40 19.13 0.10
C SER A 158 7.97 19.19 0.64
N ILE A 159 7.24 18.08 0.58
CA ILE A 159 5.88 17.98 1.13
C ILE A 159 5.91 18.12 2.66
N ILE A 160 6.87 17.50 3.35
CA ILE A 160 7.02 17.59 4.80
C ILE A 160 7.34 19.02 5.23
N GLU A 161 8.24 19.71 4.53
CA GLU A 161 8.56 21.12 4.82
C GLU A 161 7.35 22.02 4.64
N LYS A 162 6.56 21.82 3.57
CA LYS A 162 5.30 22.53 3.35
C LYS A 162 4.32 22.28 4.49
N LEU A 163 4.17 21.03 4.93
CA LEU A 163 3.31 20.66 6.05
C LEU A 163 3.76 21.30 7.36
N ASP A 164 5.07 21.32 7.65
CA ASP A 164 5.62 22.00 8.82
C ASP A 164 5.38 23.51 8.77
N GLY A 165 5.51 24.13 7.59
CA GLY A 165 5.18 25.55 7.37
C GLY A 165 3.70 25.90 7.56
N MET A 166 2.80 24.92 7.43
CA MET A 166 1.37 25.06 7.72
C MET A 166 1.03 24.86 9.21
N GLY A 167 2.03 24.63 10.07
CA GLY A 167 1.86 24.33 11.49
C GLY A 167 1.82 22.84 11.82
N GLY A 168 2.09 21.98 10.84
CA GLY A 168 2.14 20.53 10.99
C GLY A 168 0.92 19.79 10.45
N ALA A 169 0.94 18.46 10.58
CA ALA A 169 -0.04 17.58 9.96
C ALA A 169 -1.48 17.81 10.44
N ILE A 170 -1.69 18.14 11.73
CA ILE A 170 -3.05 18.35 12.27
C ILE A 170 -3.68 19.58 11.62
N GLN A 171 -2.95 20.70 11.59
CA GLN A 171 -3.39 21.95 10.99
C GLN A 171 -3.65 21.78 9.49
N ALA A 172 -2.79 21.05 8.78
CA ALA A 172 -3.01 20.75 7.37
C ALA A 172 -4.27 19.91 7.10
N ILE A 173 -4.60 18.97 7.99
CA ILE A 173 -5.83 18.15 7.92
C ILE A 173 -7.07 19.02 8.22
N GLU A 174 -7.01 19.87 9.25
CA GLU A 174 -8.11 20.78 9.63
C GLU A 174 -8.38 21.83 8.55
N ALA A 175 -7.33 22.32 7.89
CA ALA A 175 -7.43 23.21 6.74
C ALA A 175 -7.92 22.50 5.45
N GLY A 176 -8.11 21.18 5.48
CA GLY A 176 -8.57 20.38 4.34
C GLY A 176 -7.53 20.17 3.24
N TRP A 177 -6.26 20.53 3.47
CA TRP A 177 -5.23 20.47 2.43
C TRP A 177 -4.94 19.03 2.00
N VAL A 178 -4.78 18.11 2.96
CA VAL A 178 -4.49 16.70 2.66
C VAL A 178 -5.60 16.06 1.82
N GLN A 179 -6.86 16.32 2.19
CA GLN A 179 -8.03 15.80 1.49
C GLN A 179 -8.14 16.36 0.08
N ASN A 180 -7.84 17.66 -0.09
CA ASN A 180 -7.85 18.32 -1.40
C ASN A 180 -6.76 17.76 -2.34
N GLU A 181 -5.53 17.52 -1.86
CA GLU A 181 -4.48 16.91 -2.67
C GLU A 181 -4.84 15.48 -3.10
N ILE A 182 -5.41 14.68 -2.19
CA ILE A 182 -5.90 13.32 -2.50
C ILE A 182 -7.03 13.38 -3.54
N ALA A 183 -8.01 14.27 -3.36
CA ALA A 183 -9.14 14.42 -4.29
C ALA A 183 -8.68 14.89 -5.67
N LYS A 184 -7.72 15.83 -5.72
CA LYS A 184 -7.11 16.29 -6.96
C LYS A 184 -6.41 15.14 -7.69
N SER A 185 -5.58 14.36 -6.99
CA SER A 185 -4.89 13.19 -7.57
C SER A 185 -5.88 12.15 -8.09
N ALA A 186 -6.95 11.86 -7.34
CA ALA A 186 -7.99 10.93 -7.76
C ALA A 186 -8.74 11.40 -9.01
N HIS A 187 -9.08 12.70 -9.08
CA HIS A 187 -9.73 13.30 -10.24
C HIS A 187 -8.83 13.27 -11.48
N GLU A 188 -7.54 13.60 -11.34
CA GLU A 188 -6.56 13.49 -12.43
C GLU A 188 -6.42 12.04 -12.93
N TYR A 189 -6.38 11.08 -12.01
CA TYR A 189 -6.33 9.66 -12.34
C TYR A 189 -7.58 9.22 -13.12
N GLN A 190 -8.77 9.57 -12.63
CA GLN A 190 -10.03 9.24 -13.28
C GLN A 190 -10.14 9.87 -14.68
N ASN A 191 -9.79 11.15 -14.82
CA ASN A 191 -9.76 11.83 -16.11
C ASN A 191 -8.82 11.15 -17.10
N SER A 192 -7.65 10.67 -16.64
CA SER A 192 -6.70 9.93 -17.48
C SER A 192 -7.26 8.60 -18.01
N ILE A 193 -8.20 7.99 -17.29
CA ILE A 193 -8.90 6.77 -17.72
C ILE A 193 -9.97 7.12 -18.75
N GLU A 194 -10.75 8.15 -18.48
CA GLU A 194 -11.87 8.58 -19.34
C GLU A 194 -11.39 9.09 -20.70
N ASN A 195 -10.31 9.88 -20.71
CA ASN A 195 -9.70 10.37 -21.94
C ASN A 195 -8.79 9.32 -22.64
N LYS A 196 -8.70 8.10 -22.08
CA LYS A 196 -7.89 6.97 -22.57
C LYS A 196 -6.38 7.22 -22.63
N ALA A 197 -5.86 8.28 -21.99
CA ALA A 197 -4.42 8.45 -21.81
C ALA A 197 -3.82 7.30 -20.98
N ARG A 198 -4.59 6.79 -20.01
CA ARG A 198 -4.29 5.59 -19.23
C ARG A 198 -5.17 4.44 -19.69
N LYS A 199 -4.55 3.37 -20.16
CA LYS A 199 -5.26 2.14 -20.55
C LYS A 199 -5.52 1.26 -19.33
N ILE A 200 -6.76 0.84 -19.16
CA ILE A 200 -7.19 -0.18 -18.20
C ILE A 200 -7.73 -1.36 -18.99
N ILE A 201 -6.95 -2.45 -19.01
CA ILE A 201 -7.25 -3.69 -19.74
C ILE A 201 -8.57 -4.29 -19.20
N GLY A 202 -9.49 -4.62 -20.10
CA GLY A 202 -10.83 -5.10 -19.79
C GLY A 202 -11.86 -4.01 -19.47
N VAL A 203 -11.44 -2.75 -19.30
CA VAL A 203 -12.35 -1.65 -18.90
C VAL A 203 -12.49 -0.58 -19.96
N ASN A 204 -11.38 0.02 -20.43
CA ASN A 204 -11.41 1.04 -21.49
C ASN A 204 -10.65 0.60 -22.76
N SER A 205 -9.91 -0.51 -22.68
CA SER A 205 -9.11 -1.10 -23.75
C SER A 205 -9.18 -2.62 -23.66
N PHE A 206 -9.12 -3.33 -24.79
CA PHE A 206 -9.16 -4.81 -24.86
C PHE A 206 -10.36 -5.42 -24.11
N LYS A 207 -11.56 -4.92 -24.42
CA LYS A 207 -12.81 -5.41 -23.84
C LYS A 207 -13.26 -6.66 -24.58
N ASP A 208 -13.88 -7.58 -23.85
CA ASP A 208 -14.64 -8.69 -24.42
C ASP A 208 -16.14 -8.40 -24.39
N ASP A 209 -16.89 -9.07 -25.26
CA ASP A 209 -18.35 -8.92 -25.34
C ASP A 209 -19.10 -9.64 -24.20
N LYS A 210 -18.42 -10.51 -23.45
CA LYS A 210 -18.98 -11.30 -22.35
C LYS A 210 -18.02 -11.36 -21.18
N ASP A 211 -18.49 -10.96 -20.00
CA ASP A 211 -17.80 -11.22 -18.75
C ASP A 211 -18.06 -12.67 -18.28
N SER A 212 -17.11 -13.25 -17.55
CA SER A 212 -17.22 -14.56 -16.95
C SER A 212 -18.10 -14.54 -15.69
N ASP A 213 -18.88 -15.60 -15.47
CA ASP A 213 -19.58 -15.79 -14.20
C ASP A 213 -18.58 -16.12 -13.09
N VAL A 214 -18.64 -15.35 -11.99
CA VAL A 214 -17.77 -15.52 -10.82
C VAL A 214 -18.61 -15.99 -9.64
N ASP A 215 -18.16 -17.04 -8.94
CA ASP A 215 -18.77 -17.45 -7.67
C ASP A 215 -18.38 -16.45 -6.57
N LEU A 216 -19.36 -15.69 -6.09
CA LEU A 216 -19.15 -14.63 -5.11
C LEU A 216 -19.53 -15.07 -3.70
N GLN A 217 -18.74 -14.63 -2.72
CA GLN A 217 -19.08 -14.80 -1.31
C GLN A 217 -20.42 -14.10 -1.01
N LYS A 218 -21.28 -14.79 -0.27
CA LYS A 218 -22.54 -14.24 0.24
C LYS A 218 -22.49 -14.09 1.75
N ILE A 219 -23.01 -12.97 2.24
CA ILE A 219 -23.15 -12.72 3.69
C ILE A 219 -24.15 -13.72 4.28
N ASN A 220 -23.72 -14.44 5.31
CA ASN A 220 -24.56 -15.39 6.02
C ASN A 220 -25.57 -14.68 6.94
N GLN A 221 -26.81 -14.54 6.48
CA GLN A 221 -27.90 -13.88 7.22
C GLN A 221 -28.21 -14.56 8.57
N SER A 222 -28.02 -15.87 8.68
CA SER A 222 -28.22 -16.57 9.97
C SER A 222 -27.17 -16.16 11.01
N SER A 223 -25.94 -15.84 10.60
CA SER A 223 -24.90 -15.31 11.49
C SER A 223 -25.23 -13.90 11.96
N VAL A 224 -25.78 -13.06 11.07
CA VAL A 224 -26.25 -11.71 11.43
C VAL A 224 -27.33 -11.79 12.49
N GLN A 225 -28.33 -12.65 12.29
CA GLN A 225 -29.42 -12.83 13.24
C GLN A 225 -28.93 -13.33 14.60
N LYS A 226 -28.03 -14.33 14.62
CA LYS A 226 -27.40 -14.83 15.86
C LYS A 226 -26.66 -13.73 16.61
N GLN A 227 -25.94 -12.85 15.91
CA GLN A 227 -25.23 -11.75 16.55
C GLN A 227 -26.18 -10.73 17.19
N ILE A 228 -27.29 -10.40 16.52
CA ILE A 228 -28.33 -9.51 17.07
C ILE A 228 -28.94 -10.10 18.34
N GLU A 229 -29.25 -11.40 18.34
CA GLU A 229 -29.78 -12.11 19.51
C GLU A 229 -28.76 -12.13 20.66
N GLY A 230 -27.48 -12.37 20.36
CA GLY A 230 -26.40 -12.36 21.36
C GLY A 230 -26.23 -11.02 22.06
N ILE A 231 -26.37 -9.89 21.36
CA ILE A 231 -26.28 -8.56 21.96
C ILE A 231 -27.49 -8.27 22.86
N LYS A 232 -28.69 -8.76 22.52
CA LYS A 232 -29.89 -8.58 23.36
C LYS A 232 -29.85 -9.35 24.68
N LEU A 233 -28.94 -10.33 24.80
CA LEU A 233 -28.73 -11.13 26.00
C LEU A 233 -27.70 -10.50 26.97
N ILE A 234 -27.03 -9.42 26.57
CA ILE A 234 -26.07 -8.63 27.36
C ILE A 234 -26.79 -7.39 27.89
#